data_AF-A0A067XG57-F1
#
_entry.id   AF-A0A067XG57-F1
#
_cell.length_a   1.000
_cell.length_b   1.000
_cell.length_c   1.000
_cell.angle_alpha   90.00
_cell.angle_beta   90.00
_cell.angle_gamma   90.00
#
_symmetry.space_group_name_H-M   'P 1'
#
loop_
_entity.id
_entity.type
_entity.pdbx_description
1 polymer ?
#
loop_
_entity_poly.entity_id
_entity_poly.type
_entity_poly.pdbx_seq_one_letter_code
_entity_poly.pdbx_strand_id
1 'polypeptide(L)'
;TLTSDPRLYMKISGNAMLQLGPFLYWTFLAAFEGTVFFFGTYFLFQTASLEENGKVYGNWTFGTIVFTVLVFTVTLKLALDTRFWTWINHFVIWGSLAFYVFFSFFWGGIIWPFLKQQRMYFVFAQMLSSVSTWLAIILLIFISLFPEILLIVLKNVRRRSARVHHLISSSA
;
A
#
# COMPACT_ATOMS: atom_id res chain seq x y z
N THR A 1 -22.52 10.60 -19.41
CA THR A 1 -22.49 9.60 -18.31
C THR A 1 -22.48 8.23 -18.95
N LEU A 2 -21.89 7.18 -18.34
CA LEU A 2 -21.54 5.88 -18.96
C LEU A 2 -22.60 5.22 -19.88
N THR A 3 -23.88 5.55 -19.72
CA THR A 3 -24.98 5.17 -20.63
C THR A 3 -24.94 5.82 -22.01
N SER A 4 -24.17 6.89 -22.22
CA SER A 4 -24.10 7.63 -23.48
C SER A 4 -23.18 6.99 -24.53
N ASP A 5 -22.32 6.04 -24.15
CA ASP A 5 -21.46 5.31 -25.09
C ASP A 5 -21.31 3.82 -24.69
N PRO A 6 -22.24 2.95 -25.12
CA PRO A 6 -22.25 1.53 -24.75
C PRO A 6 -21.06 0.74 -25.33
N ARG A 7 -20.35 1.26 -26.34
CA ARG A 7 -19.19 0.58 -26.94
C ARG A 7 -18.00 0.48 -25.99
N LEU A 8 -17.88 1.41 -25.04
CA LEU A 8 -16.87 1.38 -23.97
C LEU A 8 -17.08 0.22 -22.99
N TYR A 9 -18.32 -0.15 -22.70
CA TYR A 9 -18.65 -1.29 -21.82
C TYR A 9 -18.43 -2.63 -22.53
N MET A 10 -18.82 -2.72 -23.81
CA MET A 10 -18.75 -3.97 -24.57
C MET A 10 -17.30 -4.47 -24.73
N LYS A 11 -16.33 -3.56 -24.85
CA LYS A 11 -14.88 -3.88 -24.84
C LYS A 11 -14.35 -4.40 -23.49
N ILE A 12 -15.04 -4.14 -22.39
CA ILE A 12 -14.67 -4.60 -21.03
C ILE A 12 -15.42 -5.89 -20.67
N SER A 13 -16.55 -6.19 -21.32
CA SER A 13 -17.47 -7.28 -20.96
C SER A 13 -17.02 -8.72 -21.27
N GLY A 14 -15.83 -8.95 -21.82
CA GLY A 14 -15.36 -10.27 -22.28
C GLY A 14 -14.53 -11.07 -21.28
N ASN A 15 -14.89 -11.10 -20.00
CA ASN A 15 -14.11 -11.76 -18.91
C ASN A 15 -12.64 -11.31 -18.81
N ALA A 16 -12.28 -10.19 -19.44
CA ALA A 16 -10.91 -9.70 -19.58
C ALA A 16 -10.28 -9.31 -18.24
N MET A 17 -11.09 -9.04 -17.22
CA MET A 17 -10.63 -8.65 -15.89
C MET A 17 -10.12 -9.84 -15.05
N LEU A 18 -10.56 -11.06 -15.38
CA LEU A 18 -10.18 -12.32 -14.71
C LEU A 18 -9.35 -13.25 -15.60
N GLN A 19 -8.90 -12.78 -16.76
CA GLN A 19 -7.95 -13.53 -17.58
C GLN A 19 -6.65 -13.77 -16.81
N LEU A 20 -5.98 -14.88 -17.13
CA LEU A 20 -4.71 -15.26 -16.50
C LEU A 20 -3.63 -14.17 -16.63
N GLY A 21 -3.66 -13.38 -17.72
CA GLY A 21 -2.72 -12.28 -17.95
C GLY A 21 -2.75 -11.20 -16.84
N PRO A 22 -3.87 -10.49 -16.64
CA PRO A 22 -4.01 -9.55 -15.54
C PRO A 22 -3.76 -10.18 -14.18
N PHE A 23 -4.23 -11.40 -13.94
CA PHE A 23 -3.99 -12.11 -12.68
C PHE A 23 -2.50 -12.33 -12.38
N LEU A 24 -1.73 -12.83 -13.35
CA LEU A 24 -0.28 -13.01 -13.22
C LEU A 24 0.41 -11.67 -13.00
N TYR A 25 0.00 -10.64 -13.72
CA TYR A 25 0.56 -9.29 -13.56
C TYR A 25 0.35 -8.74 -12.14
N TRP A 26 -0.87 -8.84 -11.59
CA TRP A 26 -1.13 -8.43 -10.20
C TRP A 26 -0.35 -9.28 -9.20
N THR A 27 -0.16 -10.58 -9.47
CA THR A 27 0.64 -11.48 -8.64
C THR A 27 2.12 -11.09 -8.65
N PHE A 28 2.70 -10.80 -9.81
CA PHE A 28 4.08 -10.32 -9.92
C PHE A 28 4.27 -8.96 -9.24
N LEU A 29 3.28 -8.06 -9.35
CA LEU A 29 3.31 -6.78 -8.66
C LEU A 29 3.31 -6.99 -7.13
N ALA A 30 2.42 -7.84 -6.61
CA ALA A 30 2.39 -8.16 -5.19
C ALA A 30 3.69 -8.83 -4.71
N ALA A 31 4.29 -9.70 -5.52
CA ALA A 31 5.57 -10.32 -5.21
C ALA A 31 6.71 -9.29 -5.17
N PHE A 32 6.71 -8.31 -6.08
CA PHE A 32 7.65 -7.19 -6.07
C PHE A 32 7.48 -6.33 -4.81
N GLU A 33 6.25 -5.92 -4.49
CA GLU A 33 5.94 -5.14 -3.28
C GLU A 33 6.38 -5.88 -2.01
N GLY A 34 6.06 -7.18 -1.89
CA GLY A 34 6.50 -8.02 -0.78
C GLY A 34 8.03 -8.13 -0.67
N THR A 35 8.72 -8.23 -1.80
CA THR A 35 10.19 -8.23 -1.86
C THR A 35 10.75 -6.89 -1.37
N VAL A 36 10.18 -5.76 -1.81
CA VAL A 36 10.58 -4.42 -1.38
C VAL A 36 10.36 -4.23 0.12
N PHE A 37 9.23 -4.70 0.68
CA PHE A 37 8.97 -4.60 2.11
C PHE A 37 10.01 -5.37 2.93
N PHE A 38 10.31 -6.61 2.53
CA PHE A 38 11.25 -7.46 3.25
C PHE A 38 12.69 -6.96 3.13
N PHE A 39 13.20 -6.73 1.92
CA PHE A 39 14.57 -6.27 1.72
C PHE A 39 14.77 -4.83 2.21
N GLY A 40 13.76 -3.98 2.03
CA GLY A 40 13.80 -2.60 2.48
C GLY A 40 13.93 -2.47 4.00
N THR A 41 13.14 -3.25 4.75
CA THR A 41 13.28 -3.33 6.21
C THR A 41 14.56 -4.05 6.64
N TYR A 42 15.04 -5.04 5.88
CA TYR A 42 16.32 -5.69 6.16
C TYR A 42 17.50 -4.71 6.06
N PHE A 43 17.55 -3.88 5.01
CA PHE A 43 18.57 -2.84 4.87
C PHE A 43 18.49 -1.80 6.00
N LEU A 44 17.27 -1.45 6.43
CA LEU A 44 17.06 -0.56 7.58
C LEU A 44 17.66 -1.12 8.88
N PHE A 45 17.60 -2.44 9.09
CA PHE A 45 18.17 -3.09 10.28
C PHE A 45 19.69 -3.23 10.23
N GLN A 46 20.32 -3.20 9.04
CA GLN A 46 21.77 -3.21 8.90
C GLN A 46 22.40 -1.89 9.40
N THR A 47 21.67 -0.78 9.32
CA THR A 47 22.06 0.48 9.97
C THR A 47 21.77 0.40 11.47
N ALA A 48 22.73 -0.15 12.22
CA ALA A 48 22.65 -0.60 13.62
C ALA A 48 22.30 0.46 14.71
N SER A 49 21.79 1.64 14.36
CA SER A 49 21.53 2.73 15.32
C SER A 49 20.34 3.62 14.94
N LEU A 50 19.16 3.05 14.67
CA LEU A 50 17.97 3.88 14.34
C LEU A 50 17.33 4.51 15.58
N GLU A 51 17.77 4.14 16.79
CA GLU A 51 17.35 4.78 18.04
C GLU A 51 18.53 5.55 18.63
N GLU A 52 18.31 6.81 19.03
CA GLU A 52 19.32 7.65 19.71
C GLU A 52 19.86 7.00 21.01
N ASN A 53 19.11 6.02 21.55
CA ASN A 53 19.44 5.30 22.78
C ASN A 53 20.25 4.01 22.56
N GLY A 54 20.61 3.65 21.32
CA GLY A 54 21.45 2.49 21.02
C GLY A 54 20.84 1.13 21.36
N LYS A 55 19.51 1.04 21.54
CA LYS A 55 18.85 -0.25 21.80
C LYS A 55 18.72 -1.04 20.50
N VAL A 56 18.95 -2.35 20.62
CA VAL A 56 18.86 -3.29 19.50
C VAL A 56 17.39 -3.62 19.24
N TYR A 57 16.94 -3.45 18.00
CA TYR A 57 15.61 -3.88 17.58
C TYR A 57 15.53 -5.40 17.55
N GLY A 58 14.51 -5.96 18.21
CA GLY A 58 14.24 -7.40 18.18
C GLY A 58 13.51 -7.83 16.90
N ASN A 59 13.46 -9.15 16.68
CA ASN A 59 12.75 -9.76 15.54
C ASN A 59 11.26 -9.37 15.47
N TRP A 60 10.63 -9.09 16.62
CA TRP A 60 9.24 -8.63 16.66
C TRP A 60 9.07 -7.19 16.17
N THR A 61 10.06 -6.33 16.40
CA THR A 61 10.06 -4.97 15.85
C THR A 61 10.20 -5.00 14.33
N PHE A 62 11.07 -5.88 13.81
CA PHE A 62 11.20 -6.11 12.37
C PHE A 62 9.85 -6.48 11.74
N GLY A 63 9.17 -7.48 12.31
CA GLY A 63 7.85 -7.91 11.84
C GLY A 63 6.80 -6.79 11.88
N THR A 64 6.83 -5.96 12.92
CA THR A 64 5.89 -4.85 13.11
C THR A 64 6.13 -3.72 12.09
N ILE A 65 7.39 -3.44 11.73
CA ILE A 65 7.72 -2.46 10.70
C ILE A 65 7.23 -2.96 9.34
N VAL A 66 7.55 -4.22 8.96
CA VAL A 66 7.07 -4.83 7.70
C VAL A 66 5.55 -4.78 7.64
N PHE A 67 4.87 -5.15 8.72
CA PHE A 67 3.41 -5.14 8.79
C PHE A 67 2.82 -3.73 8.66
N THR A 68 3.45 -2.73 9.29
CA THR A 68 3.03 -1.32 9.17
C THR A 68 3.15 -0.82 7.74
N VAL A 69 4.31 -1.05 7.09
CA VAL A 69 4.51 -0.67 5.69
C VAL A 69 3.48 -1.35 4.80
N LEU A 70 3.19 -2.64 5.02
CA LEU A 70 2.19 -3.39 4.28
C LEU A 70 0.80 -2.76 4.42
N VAL A 71 0.30 -2.57 5.65
CA VAL A 71 -1.05 -2.03 5.91
C VAL A 71 -1.23 -0.66 5.27
N PHE A 72 -0.23 0.23 5.40
CA PHE A 72 -0.28 1.53 4.75
C PHE A 72 -0.26 1.41 3.23
N THR A 73 0.62 0.59 2.66
CA THR A 73 0.75 0.46 1.20
C THR A 73 -0.52 -0.11 0.57
N VAL A 74 -1.09 -1.19 1.10
CA VAL A 74 -2.31 -1.78 0.54
C VAL A 74 -3.51 -0.85 0.66
N THR A 75 -3.58 -0.06 1.74
CA THR A 75 -4.67 0.89 1.95
C THR A 75 -4.54 2.10 1.03
N LEU A 76 -3.32 2.62 0.85
CA LEU A 76 -3.04 3.71 -0.09
C LEU A 76 -3.23 3.27 -1.54
N LYS A 77 -2.82 2.04 -1.88
CA LYS A 77 -3.09 1.40 -3.18
C LYS A 77 -4.59 1.39 -3.48
N LEU A 78 -5.40 0.94 -2.52
CA LEU A 78 -6.86 0.97 -2.65
C LEU A 78 -7.41 2.40 -2.79
N ALA A 79 -6.84 3.36 -2.05
CA ALA A 79 -7.23 4.77 -2.13
C ALA A 79 -6.91 5.38 -3.50
N LEU A 80 -5.79 5.00 -4.13
CA LEU A 80 -5.40 5.40 -5.48
C LEU A 80 -6.27 4.76 -6.57
N ASP A 81 -6.67 3.50 -6.39
CA ASP A 81 -7.55 2.79 -7.33
C ASP A 81 -9.01 3.28 -7.28
N THR A 82 -9.42 3.90 -6.17
CA THR A 82 -10.77 4.40 -5.97
C THR A 82 -11.04 5.62 -6.85
N ARG A 83 -11.83 5.42 -7.93
CA ARG A 83 -12.21 6.49 -8.87
C ARG A 83 -13.26 7.46 -8.33
N PHE A 84 -14.09 7.01 -7.37
CA PHE A 84 -15.19 7.79 -6.81
C PHE A 84 -14.99 7.98 -5.31
N TRP A 85 -14.57 9.18 -4.92
CA TRP A 85 -14.42 9.55 -3.52
C TRP A 85 -15.77 9.97 -2.94
N THR A 86 -16.44 8.99 -2.34
CA THR A 86 -17.64 9.23 -1.52
C THR A 86 -17.22 9.43 -0.06
N TRP A 87 -18.07 10.09 0.73
CA TRP A 87 -17.84 10.24 2.18
C TRP A 87 -17.65 8.89 2.90
N ILE A 88 -18.39 7.87 2.47
CA ILE A 88 -18.32 6.51 3.03
C ILE A 88 -16.96 5.87 2.72
N ASN A 89 -16.49 5.97 1.47
CA ASN A 89 -15.18 5.43 1.09
C ASN A 89 -14.05 6.13 1.86
N HIS A 90 -14.16 7.45 2.04
CA HIS A 90 -13.22 8.21 2.86
C HIS A 90 -13.19 7.68 4.31
N PHE A 91 -14.36 7.59 4.93
CA PHE A 91 -14.47 7.14 6.32
C PHE A 91 -13.91 5.72 6.52
N VAL A 92 -14.18 4.79 5.60
CA VAL A 92 -13.71 3.40 5.71
C VAL A 92 -12.19 3.29 5.52
N ILE A 93 -11.62 3.98 4.54
CA ILE A 93 -10.18 3.94 4.25
C ILE A 93 -9.38 4.55 5.41
N TRP A 94 -9.75 5.76 5.86
CA TRP A 94 -9.05 6.41 6.97
C TRP A 94 -9.37 5.76 8.32
N GLY A 95 -10.59 5.26 8.48
CA GLY A 95 -11.03 4.53 9.66
C GLY A 95 -10.28 3.22 9.85
N SER A 96 -9.96 2.48 8.79
CA SER A 96 -9.16 1.25 8.91
C SER A 96 -7.71 1.52 9.30
N LEU A 97 -7.10 2.59 8.76
CA LEU A 97 -5.77 3.07 9.17
C LEU A 97 -5.76 3.50 10.64
N ALA A 98 -6.74 4.30 11.06
CA ALA A 98 -6.86 4.74 12.45
C ALA A 98 -7.10 3.56 13.41
N PHE A 99 -7.95 2.62 13.01
CA PHE A 99 -8.21 1.39 13.76
C PHE A 99 -6.95 0.55 13.92
N TYR A 100 -6.14 0.40 12.86
CA TYR A 100 -4.87 -0.31 12.93
C TYR A 100 -3.91 0.31 13.96
N VAL A 101 -3.74 1.64 13.92
CA VAL A 101 -2.87 2.34 14.87
C VAL A 101 -3.39 2.19 16.30
N PHE A 102 -4.68 2.44 16.52
CA PHE A 102 -5.30 2.33 17.83
C PHE A 102 -5.19 0.91 18.42
N PHE A 103 -5.52 -0.10 17.61
CA PHE A 103 -5.43 -1.50 18.01
C PHE A 103 -4.00 -1.91 18.34
N SER A 104 -3.02 -1.45 17.56
CA SER A 104 -1.60 -1.73 17.79
C SER A 104 -1.09 -1.13 19.10
N PHE A 105 -1.54 0.08 19.47
CA PHE A 105 -1.26 0.67 20.77
C PHE A 105 -1.92 -0.08 21.93
N PHE A 106 -3.20 -0.44 21.78
CA PHE A 106 -3.95 -1.16 22.82
C PHE A 106 -3.33 -2.54 23.09
N TRP A 107 -2.99 -3.27 22.02
CA TRP A 107 -2.28 -4.55 22.09
C TRP A 107 -0.87 -4.40 22.66
N GLY A 108 -0.13 -3.36 22.24
CA GLY A 108 1.23 -3.08 22.69
C GLY A 108 1.35 -2.59 24.13
N GLY A 109 0.27 -2.11 24.76
CA GLY A 109 0.29 -1.54 26.11
C GLY A 109 -0.56 -2.25 27.18
N ILE A 110 -1.81 -2.63 26.90
CA ILE A 110 -2.80 -2.92 27.96
C ILE A 110 -3.07 -4.42 28.18
N ILE A 111 -2.97 -5.26 27.14
CA ILE A 111 -3.44 -6.67 27.17
C ILE A 111 -2.48 -7.62 27.92
N TRP A 112 -1.27 -7.16 28.21
CA TRP A 112 -0.16 -7.98 28.73
C TRP A 112 -0.35 -8.64 30.11
N PRO A 113 -1.15 -8.12 31.06
CA PRO A 113 -1.41 -8.83 32.32
C PRO A 113 -2.11 -10.18 32.13
N PHE A 114 -2.74 -10.41 30.97
CA PHE A 114 -3.57 -11.59 30.69
C PHE A 114 -2.91 -12.59 29.72
N LEU A 115 -1.77 -12.24 29.11
CA LEU A 115 -1.07 -13.08 28.13
C LEU A 115 0.23 -13.63 28.70
N LYS A 116 0.45 -14.95 28.57
CA LYS A 116 1.64 -15.66 29.09
C LYS A 116 2.97 -15.30 28.41
N GLN A 117 2.96 -14.55 27.31
CA GLN A 117 4.16 -14.31 26.49
C GLN A 117 4.32 -12.83 26.12
N GLN A 118 5.07 -12.07 26.92
CA GLN A 118 5.23 -10.62 26.80
C GLN A 118 6.28 -10.14 25.77
N ARG A 119 6.30 -10.72 24.56
CA ARG A 119 7.39 -10.47 23.59
C ARG A 119 7.25 -9.23 22.70
N MET A 120 6.08 -8.59 22.65
CA MET A 120 5.87 -7.34 21.87
C MET A 120 5.55 -6.13 22.76
N TYR A 121 5.77 -6.22 24.08
CA TYR A 121 5.47 -5.13 25.00
C TYR A 121 6.23 -3.86 24.59
N PHE A 122 5.50 -2.77 24.38
CA PHE A 122 6.04 -1.44 24.01
C PHE A 122 6.80 -1.37 22.66
N VAL A 123 6.86 -2.46 21.88
CA VAL A 123 7.59 -2.50 20.60
C VAL A 123 7.03 -1.51 19.57
N PHE A 124 5.71 -1.37 19.52
CA PHE A 124 5.05 -0.41 18.62
C PHE A 124 5.35 1.04 19.01
N ALA A 125 5.31 1.37 20.31
CA ALA A 125 5.63 2.70 20.81
C ALA A 125 7.10 3.06 20.55
N GLN A 126 8.01 2.11 20.77
CA GLN A 126 9.44 2.28 20.51
C GLN A 126 9.73 2.50 19.01
N MET A 127 9.07 1.75 18.14
CA MET A 127 9.14 1.93 16.68
C MET A 127 8.69 3.34 16.27
N LEU A 128 7.57 3.83 16.80
CA LEU A 128 7.04 5.15 16.47
C LEU A 128 7.87 6.30 17.04
N SER A 129 8.69 6.05 18.06
CA SER A 129 9.58 7.06 18.64
C SER A 129 10.78 7.38 17.73
N SER A 130 11.14 6.49 16.81
CA SER A 130 12.29 6.68 15.91
C SER A 130 11.88 7.40 14.62
N VAL A 131 12.35 8.64 14.45
CA VAL A 131 12.12 9.43 13.22
C VAL A 131 12.72 8.75 11.99
N SER A 132 13.88 8.11 12.13
CA SER A 132 14.53 7.35 11.04
C SER A 132 13.64 6.22 10.53
N THR A 133 12.96 5.53 11.45
CA THR A 133 12.02 4.46 11.10
C THR A 133 10.81 4.99 10.32
N TRP A 134 10.27 6.15 10.68
CA TRP A 134 9.19 6.80 9.93
C TRP A 134 9.60 7.21 8.52
N LEU A 135 10.78 7.82 8.37
CA LEU A 135 11.31 8.20 7.05
C LEU A 135 11.49 6.96 6.17
N ALA A 136 12.01 5.87 6.73
CA ALA A 136 12.13 4.61 6.02
C ALA A 136 10.77 4.02 5.63
N ILE A 137 9.77 4.05 6.53
CA ILE A 137 8.40 3.60 6.23
C ILE A 137 7.82 4.40 5.05
N ILE A 138 7.90 5.74 5.11
CA ILE A 138 7.38 6.62 4.04
C ILE A 138 8.11 6.34 2.71
N LEU A 139 9.43 6.19 2.76
CA LEU A 139 10.24 5.87 1.57
C LEU A 139 9.85 4.52 0.97
N LEU A 140 9.66 3.49 1.80
CA LEU A 140 9.26 2.15 1.35
C LEU A 140 7.87 2.15 0.73
N ILE A 141 6.91 2.87 1.32
CA ILE A 141 5.59 3.06 0.74
C ILE A 141 5.71 3.71 -0.64
N PHE A 142 6.51 4.77 -0.77
CA PHE A 142 6.68 5.48 -2.03
C PHE A 142 7.32 4.59 -3.12
N ILE A 143 8.40 3.88 -2.78
CA ILE A 143 9.07 2.94 -3.71
C ILE A 143 8.11 1.82 -4.13
N SER A 144 7.29 1.32 -3.20
CA SER A 144 6.32 0.26 -3.47
C SER A 144 5.17 0.72 -4.37
N LEU A 145 4.69 1.96 -4.20
CA LEU A 145 3.59 2.52 -5.00
C LEU A 145 4.07 3.08 -6.36
N PHE A 146 5.36 3.38 -6.50
CA PHE A 146 5.93 3.91 -7.73
C PHE A 146 5.58 3.12 -9.01
N PRO A 147 5.77 1.78 -9.08
CA PRO A 147 5.43 1.02 -10.28
C PRO A 147 3.94 1.17 -10.65
N GLU A 148 3.07 1.16 -9.64
CA GLU A 148 1.63 1.27 -9.84
C GLU A 148 1.21 2.66 -10.34
N ILE A 149 1.74 3.72 -9.74
CA ILE A 149 1.50 5.10 -10.19
C ILE A 149 1.96 5.25 -11.64
N LEU A 150 3.15 4.74 -11.98
CA LEU A 150 3.67 4.77 -13.35
C LEU A 150 2.74 4.05 -14.32
N LEU A 151 2.22 2.88 -13.94
CA LEU A 151 1.29 2.09 -14.73
C LEU A 151 -0.06 2.79 -14.92
N ILE A 152 -0.58 3.46 -13.89
CA ILE A 152 -1.80 4.28 -13.96
C ILE A 152 -1.59 5.44 -14.93
N VAL A 153 -0.47 6.17 -14.82
CA VAL A 153 -0.14 7.29 -15.70
C VAL A 153 0.02 6.84 -17.15
N LEU A 154 0.79 5.78 -17.41
CA LEU A 154 0.98 5.22 -18.75
C LEU A 154 -0.34 4.77 -19.38
N LYS A 155 -1.20 4.08 -18.61
CA LYS A 155 -2.55 3.68 -19.07
C LYS A 155 -3.41 4.90 -19.40
N ASN A 156 -3.37 5.95 -18.58
CA ASN A 156 -4.14 7.17 -18.79
C ASN A 156 -3.66 7.95 -20.03
N VAL A 157 -2.34 8.08 -20.21
CA VAL A 157 -1.74 8.71 -21.40
C VAL A 157 -2.10 7.94 -22.67
N ARG A 158 -1.95 6.60 -22.66
CA ARG A 158 -2.31 5.75 -23.80
C ARG A 158 -3.80 5.87 -24.15
N ARG A 159 -4.68 5.88 -23.14
CA ARG A 159 -6.13 6.09 -23.34
C ARG A 159 -6.45 7.48 -23.90
N ARG A 160 -5.69 8.51 -23.53
CA ARG A 160 -5.85 9.87 -24.06
C ARG A 160 -5.41 9.95 -25.52
N SER A 161 -4.25 9.40 -25.85
CA SER A 161 -3.72 9.33 -27.23
C SER A 161 -4.66 8.57 -28.17
N ALA A 162 -5.18 7.41 -27.75
CA ALA A 162 -6.14 6.63 -28.54
C ALA A 162 -7.46 7.38 -28.81
N ARG A 163 -7.94 8.17 -27.84
CA ARG A 163 -9.12 9.02 -28.03
C ARG A 163 -8.89 10.13 -29.05
N VAL A 164 -7.72 10.76 -29.03
CA VAL A 164 -7.37 11.83 -29.98
C VAL A 164 -7.34 11.29 -31.41
N HIS A 165 -6.70 10.14 -31.65
CA HIS A 165 -6.68 9.52 -32.98
C HIS A 165 -8.09 9.19 -33.51
N HIS A 166 -8.98 8.67 -32.66
CA HIS A 166 -10.35 8.35 -33.08
C HIS A 166 -11.18 9.60 -33.40
N LEU A 167 -10.96 10.72 -32.69
CA LEU A 167 -11.65 11.98 -33.00
C LEU A 167 -11.19 12.54 -34.35
N ILE A 168 -9.89 12.51 -34.64
CA ILE A 168 -9.32 12.97 -35.92
C ILE A 168 -9.83 12.13 -37.09
N SER A 169 -9.89 10.79 -36.95
CA SER A 169 -10.40 9.90 -38.00
C SER A 169 -11.91 9.97 -38.21
N SER A 170 -12.65 10.53 -37.26
CA SER A 170 -14.11 10.71 -37.36
C SER A 170 -14.50 12.09 -37.90
N SER A 171 -13.56 13.03 -37.94
CA SER A 171 -13.76 14.40 -38.45
C SER A 171 -13.26 14.59 -39.89
N ALA A 172 -12.60 13.58 -40.47
CA ALA A 172 -12.18 13.51 -41.87
C ALA A 172 -13.12 12.59 -42.64
#